data_AF-A0A7W5VQG4-F1
#
_entry.id   AF-A0A7W5VQG4-F1
#
_cell.length_a   1.000
_cell.length_b   1.000
_cell.length_c   1.000
_cell.angle_alpha   90.00
_cell.angle_beta   90.00
_cell.angle_gamma   90.00
#
_symmetry.space_group_name_H-M   'P 1'
#
loop_
_entity.id
_entity.type
_entity.pdbx_description
1 polymer ?
#
loop_
_entity_poly.entity_id
_entity_poly.type
_entity_poly.pdbx_seq_one_letter_code
_entity_poly.pdbx_strand_id
1 'polypeptide(L)'
;MKLLSPASELGRWTLAWGEQLDIRPILLDPCAEGLSERAVAGYIAKYATKGAEASGTIDHRLSCSACRGRGRMSLMAACGLCHGTGLKPGLHLEALPVSEHARRMIRTCWDLGARPEYRALRLRPWAHMLGFRGHFSSKSRAYSLTLGDLRTARARHRSDQARQQHGLPPLDDATTLVLGHWRFAGIGYTPGEAIIAEHIRQRVQTARQIAAEREES
;
A
#
# COMPACT_ATOMS: atom_id res chain seq x y z
N MET A 1 8.91 23.83 -11.59
CA MET A 1 10.27 23.22 -11.56
C MET A 1 10.23 21.90 -12.33
N LYS A 2 11.13 21.71 -13.31
CA LYS A 2 11.18 20.52 -14.17
C LYS A 2 12.44 19.72 -13.86
N LEU A 3 12.29 18.45 -13.50
CA LEU A 3 13.38 17.50 -13.27
C LEU A 3 13.44 16.54 -14.45
N LEU A 4 14.62 16.38 -15.02
CA LEU A 4 14.87 15.36 -16.02
C LEU A 4 15.23 14.06 -15.30
N SER A 5 14.54 12.97 -15.64
CA SER A 5 15.00 11.66 -15.22
C SER A 5 16.39 11.38 -15.79
N PRO A 6 17.22 10.56 -15.12
CA PRO A 6 18.44 10.03 -15.72
C PRO A 6 18.15 9.33 -17.05
N ALA A 7 19.16 9.24 -17.91
CA ALA A 7 19.04 8.48 -19.16
C ALA A 7 18.73 7.01 -18.83
N SER A 8 17.74 6.45 -19.51
CA SER A 8 17.37 5.04 -19.40
C SER A 8 16.94 4.52 -20.78
N GLU A 9 16.92 3.20 -20.96
CA GLU A 9 16.42 2.55 -22.19
C GLU A 9 14.94 2.87 -22.47
N LEU A 10 14.20 3.33 -21.46
CA LEU A 10 12.80 3.80 -21.57
C LEU A 10 12.70 5.30 -21.96
N GLY A 11 13.82 5.91 -22.35
CA GLY A 11 13.92 7.33 -22.67
C GLY A 11 14.15 8.23 -21.44
N ARG A 12 14.18 9.54 -21.69
CA ARG A 12 14.21 10.57 -20.65
C ARG A 12 12.83 11.17 -20.47
N TRP A 13 12.40 11.28 -19.23
CA TRP A 13 11.12 11.85 -18.86
C TRP A 13 11.35 13.21 -18.22
N THR A 14 10.59 14.20 -18.66
CA THR A 14 10.53 15.50 -17.97
C THR A 14 9.44 15.44 -16.92
N LEU A 15 9.85 15.27 -15.68
CA LEU A 15 8.95 15.30 -14.52
C LEU A 15 8.73 16.76 -14.15
N ALA A 16 7.48 17.19 -14.12
CA ALA A 16 7.12 18.53 -13.68
C ALA A 16 6.19 18.44 -12.48
N TRP A 17 6.49 19.22 -11.45
CA TRP A 17 5.51 19.53 -10.42
C TRP A 17 4.62 20.68 -10.91
N GLY A 18 3.35 20.66 -10.53
CA GLY A 18 2.41 21.76 -10.82
C GLY A 18 2.86 23.09 -10.21
N GLU A 19 2.08 24.16 -10.45
CA GLU A 19 2.47 25.51 -10.03
C GLU A 19 2.41 25.77 -8.53
N GLN A 20 1.70 24.92 -7.78
CA GLN A 20 1.55 25.05 -6.33
C GLN A 20 2.64 24.25 -5.61
N LEU A 21 3.82 24.86 -5.48
CA LEU A 21 4.93 24.34 -4.69
C LEU A 21 5.10 25.17 -3.42
N ASP A 22 4.79 24.59 -2.27
CA ASP A 22 5.18 25.12 -0.96
C ASP A 22 6.55 24.53 -0.57
N ILE A 23 7.62 25.30 -0.81
CA ILE A 23 8.99 24.91 -0.46
C ILE A 23 9.42 25.74 0.74
N ARG A 24 9.72 25.06 1.86
CA ARG A 24 10.20 25.71 3.08
C ARG A 24 11.50 25.06 3.55
N PRO A 25 12.48 25.85 4.03
CA PRO A 25 13.70 25.31 4.60
C PRO A 25 13.38 24.48 5.84
N ILE A 26 14.05 23.34 5.96
CA ILE A 26 13.97 22.49 7.16
C ILE A 26 15.00 23.03 8.14
N LEU A 27 14.54 23.45 9.30
CA LEU A 27 15.41 23.96 10.35
C LEU A 27 15.89 22.78 11.19
N LEU A 28 17.21 22.65 11.33
CA LEU A 28 17.87 21.65 12.16
C LEU A 28 17.97 22.09 13.62
N ASP A 29 17.83 23.40 13.88
CA ASP A 29 17.78 23.95 15.24
C ASP A 29 16.38 23.72 15.83
N PRO A 30 16.24 22.94 16.92
CA PRO A 30 14.97 22.69 17.57
C PRO A 30 14.34 23.94 18.22
N CYS A 31 15.12 25.01 18.43
CA CYS A 31 14.66 26.28 19.00
C CYS A 31 14.24 27.31 17.93
N ALA A 32 14.51 27.04 16.65
CA ALA A 32 14.18 27.97 15.58
C ALA A 32 12.70 27.89 15.17
N GLU A 33 12.07 29.06 14.97
CA GLU A 33 10.70 29.13 14.45
C GLU A 33 10.65 28.67 12.99
N GLY A 34 10.10 27.47 12.74
CA GLY A 34 9.93 26.94 11.39
C GLY A 34 9.64 25.44 11.33
N LEU A 35 9.78 24.86 10.14
CA LEU A 35 9.57 23.43 9.90
C LEU A 35 10.73 22.62 10.49
N SER A 36 10.49 22.01 11.65
CA SER A 36 11.49 21.17 12.32
C SER A 36 11.72 19.85 11.60
N GLU A 37 12.91 19.29 11.74
CA GLU A 37 13.25 17.95 11.26
C GLU A 37 12.25 16.89 11.78
N ARG A 38 11.85 16.99 13.05
CA ARG A 38 10.87 16.07 13.66
C ARG A 38 9.50 16.15 12.98
N ALA A 39 9.07 17.35 12.60
CA ALA A 39 7.82 17.55 11.87
C ALA A 39 7.89 16.94 10.46
N VAL A 40 9.02 17.10 9.77
CA VAL A 40 9.26 16.50 8.44
C VAL A 40 9.33 14.98 8.54
N ALA A 41 10.08 14.43 9.49
CA ALA A 41 10.16 12.98 9.72
C ALA A 41 8.79 12.38 10.02
N GLY A 42 8.00 13.04 10.88
CA GLY A 42 6.62 12.63 11.17
C GLY A 42 5.71 12.69 9.93
N TYR A 43 5.90 13.70 9.08
CA TYR A 43 5.18 13.84 7.82
C TYR A 43 5.58 12.73 6.82
N ILE A 44 6.87 12.50 6.60
CA ILE A 44 7.39 11.41 5.76
C ILE A 44 6.88 10.07 6.26
N ALA A 45 7.04 9.78 7.55
CA ALA A 45 6.56 8.54 8.17
C ALA A 45 5.05 8.36 7.97
N LYS A 46 4.26 9.44 8.10
CA LYS A 46 2.82 9.41 7.81
C LYS A 46 2.57 8.93 6.39
N TYR A 47 3.28 9.39 5.36
CA TYR A 47 3.00 8.97 3.98
C TYR A 47 3.61 7.62 3.64
N ALA A 48 4.80 7.31 4.14
CA ALA A 48 5.40 5.98 4.03
C ALA A 48 4.48 4.89 4.61
N THR A 49 3.75 5.20 5.69
CA THR A 49 2.83 4.27 6.35
C THR A 49 1.36 4.38 5.92
N LYS A 50 1.03 5.34 5.03
CA LYS A 50 -0.35 5.53 4.51
C LYS A 50 -0.60 4.78 3.20
N GLY A 51 0.25 3.82 2.85
CA GLY A 51 -0.03 2.83 1.81
C GLY A 51 -1.09 1.83 2.27
N ALA A 52 -2.00 1.44 1.38
CA ALA A 52 -3.00 0.40 1.65
C ALA A 52 -2.38 -0.98 1.93
N GLU A 53 -1.10 -1.18 1.57
CA GLU A 53 -0.33 -2.41 1.79
C GLU A 53 -0.28 -2.81 3.27
N ALA A 54 -0.26 -1.84 4.19
CA ALA A 54 -0.27 -2.11 5.63
C ALA A 54 -1.59 -2.73 6.14
N SER A 55 -2.66 -2.73 5.32
CA SER A 55 -3.94 -3.35 5.66
C SER A 55 -3.95 -4.87 5.41
N GLY A 56 -2.84 -5.43 4.91
CA GLY A 56 -2.73 -6.85 4.58
C GLY A 56 -3.65 -7.25 3.42
N THR A 57 -3.95 -6.31 2.53
CA THR A 57 -4.73 -6.50 1.30
C THR A 57 -3.83 -6.33 0.08
N ILE A 58 -4.27 -6.88 -1.04
CA ILE A 58 -3.62 -6.75 -2.34
C ILE A 58 -4.00 -5.44 -3.03
N ASP A 59 -3.08 -4.89 -3.82
CA ASP A 59 -3.17 -3.62 -4.53
C ASP A 59 -3.82 -3.72 -5.92
N HIS A 60 -4.09 -4.93 -6.39
CA HIS A 60 -4.60 -5.19 -7.73
C HIS A 60 -5.97 -5.89 -7.70
N ARG A 61 -6.74 -5.72 -8.78
CA ARG A 61 -8.03 -6.39 -8.92
C ARG A 61 -7.88 -7.90 -9.11
N LEU A 62 -8.78 -8.62 -8.43
CA LEU A 62 -8.94 -10.07 -8.51
C LEU A 62 -9.77 -10.54 -9.72
N SER A 63 -10.66 -9.68 -10.21
CA SER A 63 -11.63 -10.04 -11.25
C SER A 63 -10.97 -10.27 -12.59
N CYS A 64 -11.32 -11.38 -13.24
CA CYS A 64 -11.07 -11.63 -14.66
C CYS A 64 -11.53 -10.43 -15.48
N SER A 65 -10.66 -9.91 -16.35
CA SER A 65 -10.94 -8.79 -17.25
C SER A 65 -12.05 -9.12 -18.25
N ALA A 66 -12.01 -10.33 -18.84
CA ALA A 66 -12.97 -10.76 -19.86
C ALA A 66 -14.40 -10.81 -19.32
N CYS A 67 -14.64 -11.52 -18.20
CA CYS A 67 -15.99 -11.64 -17.62
C CYS A 67 -16.32 -10.58 -16.56
N ARG A 68 -15.39 -9.67 -16.27
CA ARG A 68 -15.49 -8.66 -15.22
C ARG A 68 -15.89 -9.25 -13.86
N GLY A 69 -15.39 -10.43 -13.54
CA GLY A 69 -15.70 -11.13 -12.28
C GLY A 69 -16.95 -12.02 -12.31
N ARG A 70 -17.68 -12.13 -13.42
CA ARG A 70 -18.93 -12.93 -13.46
C ARG A 70 -18.71 -14.45 -13.53
N GLY A 71 -17.56 -14.90 -14.00
CA GLY A 71 -17.32 -16.31 -14.34
C GLY A 71 -17.97 -16.76 -15.64
N ARG A 72 -18.82 -15.94 -16.26
CA ARG A 72 -19.57 -16.26 -17.48
C ARG A 72 -19.60 -15.10 -18.47
N MET A 73 -19.65 -15.43 -19.76
CA MET A 73 -19.79 -14.48 -20.87
C MET A 73 -21.25 -14.15 -21.14
N SER A 74 -22.11 -15.16 -21.08
CA SER A 74 -23.57 -15.04 -21.21
C SER A 74 -24.26 -15.81 -20.09
N LEU A 75 -25.59 -15.95 -20.15
CA LEU A 75 -26.34 -16.80 -19.23
C LEU A 75 -25.95 -18.29 -19.34
N MET A 76 -25.58 -18.75 -20.54
CA MET A 76 -25.29 -20.17 -20.81
C MET A 76 -23.81 -20.48 -21.03
N ALA A 77 -22.98 -19.47 -21.34
CA ALA A 77 -21.56 -19.68 -21.64
C ALA A 77 -20.66 -19.26 -20.47
N ALA A 78 -19.92 -20.23 -19.91
CA ALA A 78 -18.84 -19.97 -18.98
C ALA A 78 -17.72 -19.15 -19.65
N CYS A 79 -16.95 -18.42 -18.86
CA CYS A 79 -15.81 -17.68 -19.39
C CYS A 79 -14.66 -18.65 -19.66
N GLY A 80 -14.23 -18.74 -20.92
CA GLY A 80 -13.09 -19.58 -21.32
C GLY A 80 -11.76 -19.15 -20.70
N LEU A 81 -11.58 -17.86 -20.41
CA LEU A 81 -10.33 -17.34 -19.84
C LEU A 81 -10.13 -17.73 -18.37
N CYS A 82 -11.20 -17.74 -17.58
CA CYS A 82 -11.11 -18.06 -16.15
C CYS A 82 -11.83 -19.37 -15.76
N HIS A 83 -12.31 -20.12 -16.76
CA HIS A 83 -13.04 -21.37 -16.61
C HIS A 83 -14.15 -21.33 -15.56
N GLY A 84 -14.97 -20.28 -15.55
CA GLY A 84 -16.10 -20.17 -14.60
C GLY A 84 -15.79 -19.48 -13.27
N THR A 85 -14.52 -19.35 -12.88
CA THR A 85 -14.15 -18.85 -11.54
C THR A 85 -14.46 -17.37 -11.34
N GLY A 86 -14.40 -16.58 -12.42
CA GLY A 86 -14.48 -15.12 -12.38
C GLY A 86 -13.22 -14.44 -11.88
N LEU A 87 -12.22 -15.18 -11.41
CA LEU A 87 -10.92 -14.67 -10.97
C LEU A 87 -9.98 -14.53 -12.16
N LYS A 88 -8.92 -13.73 -12.01
CA LYS A 88 -7.82 -13.73 -13.00
C LYS A 88 -7.29 -15.16 -13.19
N PRO A 89 -6.85 -15.53 -14.41
CA PRO A 89 -6.26 -16.85 -14.66
C PRO A 89 -5.14 -17.15 -13.67
N GLY A 90 -5.11 -18.39 -13.16
CA GLY A 90 -4.11 -18.83 -12.18
C GLY A 90 -4.24 -18.26 -10.76
N LEU A 91 -5.24 -17.40 -10.50
CA LEU A 91 -5.43 -16.79 -9.18
C LEU A 91 -6.45 -17.59 -8.35
N HIS A 92 -6.03 -18.02 -7.16
CA HIS A 92 -6.87 -18.69 -6.17
C HIS A 92 -6.95 -17.84 -4.89
N LEU A 93 -8.16 -17.65 -4.34
CA LEU A 93 -8.36 -16.84 -3.12
C LEU A 93 -7.56 -17.37 -1.92
N GLU A 94 -7.42 -18.69 -1.82
CA GLU A 94 -6.66 -19.33 -0.74
C GLU A 94 -5.17 -19.01 -0.78
N ALA A 95 -4.62 -18.82 -1.98
CA ALA A 95 -3.20 -18.57 -2.21
C ALA A 95 -2.83 -17.07 -2.11
N LEU A 96 -3.79 -16.19 -1.81
CA LEU A 96 -3.51 -14.77 -1.68
C LEU A 96 -2.60 -14.47 -0.47
N PRO A 97 -1.53 -13.66 -0.63
CA PRO A 97 -0.62 -13.26 0.45
C PRO A 97 -1.26 -12.17 1.32
N VAL A 98 -2.39 -12.50 1.93
CA VAL A 98 -3.19 -11.60 2.77
C VAL A 98 -3.41 -12.23 4.14
N SER A 99 -3.76 -11.41 5.13
CA SER A 99 -4.17 -11.93 6.44
C SER A 99 -5.40 -12.84 6.32
N GLU A 100 -5.57 -13.76 7.27
CA GLU A 100 -6.74 -14.64 7.31
C GLU A 100 -8.06 -13.85 7.33
N HIS A 101 -8.11 -12.80 8.15
CA HIS A 101 -9.27 -11.92 8.23
C HIS A 101 -9.57 -11.24 6.89
N ALA A 102 -8.56 -10.67 6.21
CA ALA A 102 -8.73 -10.07 4.90
C ALA A 102 -9.20 -11.09 3.85
N ARG A 103 -8.66 -12.32 3.86
CA ARG A 103 -9.12 -13.41 2.98
C ARG A 103 -10.60 -13.72 3.20
N ARG A 104 -11.05 -13.79 4.46
CA ARG A 104 -12.45 -14.04 4.80
C ARG A 104 -13.38 -12.93 4.28
N MET A 105 -12.96 -11.67 4.40
CA MET A 105 -13.70 -10.53 3.86
C MET A 105 -13.75 -10.55 2.33
N ILE A 106 -12.62 -10.84 1.67
CA ILE A 106 -12.54 -10.99 0.21
C ILE A 106 -13.50 -12.09 -0.28
N ARG A 107 -13.50 -13.25 0.38
CA ARG A 107 -14.41 -14.36 0.06
C ARG A 107 -15.87 -13.95 0.22
N THR A 108 -16.20 -13.29 1.33
CA THR A 108 -17.55 -12.75 1.58
C THR A 108 -18.00 -11.78 0.47
N CYS A 109 -17.11 -10.87 0.04
CA CYS A 109 -17.39 -9.98 -1.10
C CYS A 109 -17.61 -10.76 -2.40
N TRP A 110 -16.88 -11.86 -2.59
CA TRP A 110 -16.99 -12.70 -3.77
C TRP A 110 -18.33 -13.44 -3.86
N ASP A 111 -18.77 -13.97 -2.72
CA ASP A 111 -20.02 -14.71 -2.56
C ASP A 111 -21.23 -13.78 -2.69
N LEU A 112 -21.24 -12.67 -1.95
CA LEU A 112 -22.31 -11.68 -2.03
C LEU A 112 -22.36 -11.03 -3.42
N GLY A 113 -21.21 -10.73 -4.02
CA GLY A 113 -21.14 -10.15 -5.36
C GLY A 113 -21.60 -11.09 -6.49
N ALA A 114 -21.84 -12.37 -6.21
CA ALA A 114 -22.47 -13.31 -7.14
C ALA A 114 -24.00 -13.08 -7.25
N ARG A 115 -24.60 -12.49 -6.21
CA ARG A 115 -26.05 -12.38 -6.08
C ARG A 115 -26.57 -11.17 -6.86
N PRO A 116 -27.69 -11.32 -7.61
CA PRO A 116 -28.28 -10.21 -8.36
C PRO A 116 -28.67 -9.01 -7.49
N GLU A 117 -29.14 -9.25 -6.27
CA GLU A 117 -29.57 -8.22 -5.31
C GLU A 117 -28.45 -7.22 -4.93
N TYR A 118 -27.19 -7.67 -4.92
CA TYR A 118 -26.04 -6.84 -4.55
C TYR A 118 -25.28 -6.28 -5.76
N ARG A 119 -25.85 -6.37 -6.97
CA ARG A 119 -25.18 -5.94 -8.21
C ARG A 119 -24.74 -4.48 -8.18
N ALA A 120 -25.53 -3.60 -7.57
CA ALA A 120 -25.22 -2.17 -7.45
C ALA A 120 -23.96 -1.89 -6.60
N LEU A 121 -23.68 -2.75 -5.61
CA LEU A 121 -22.53 -2.61 -4.71
C LEU A 121 -21.19 -2.91 -5.39
N ARG A 122 -21.21 -3.69 -6.50
CA ARG A 122 -20.02 -4.06 -7.28
C ARG A 122 -18.92 -4.72 -6.42
N LEU A 123 -19.29 -5.62 -5.52
CA LEU A 123 -18.38 -6.23 -4.54
C LEU A 123 -17.20 -6.98 -5.19
N ARG A 124 -17.43 -7.78 -6.24
CA ARG A 124 -16.36 -8.54 -6.92
C ARG A 124 -15.26 -7.65 -7.53
N PRO A 125 -15.56 -6.60 -8.32
CA PRO A 125 -14.56 -5.64 -8.79
C PRO A 125 -13.73 -4.98 -7.67
N TRP A 126 -14.30 -4.84 -6.48
CA TRP A 126 -13.69 -4.14 -5.34
C TRP A 126 -13.28 -5.06 -4.20
N ALA A 127 -13.27 -6.38 -4.40
CA ALA A 127 -12.96 -7.33 -3.34
C ALA A 127 -11.53 -7.15 -2.79
N HIS A 128 -10.57 -6.77 -3.65
CA HIS A 128 -9.21 -6.38 -3.26
C HIS A 128 -9.16 -5.20 -2.27
N MET A 129 -10.17 -4.31 -2.31
CA MET A 129 -10.40 -3.21 -1.37
C MET A 129 -11.50 -3.54 -0.34
N LEU A 130 -11.68 -4.83 -0.03
CA LEU A 130 -12.66 -5.32 0.95
C LEU A 130 -14.11 -4.89 0.64
N GLY A 131 -14.44 -4.72 -0.65
CA GLY A 131 -15.78 -4.34 -1.12
C GLY A 131 -16.04 -2.83 -1.14
N PHE A 132 -15.10 -1.99 -0.71
CA PHE A 132 -15.26 -0.55 -0.69
C PHE A 132 -14.74 0.10 -1.99
N ARG A 133 -15.52 1.03 -2.55
CA ARG A 133 -15.25 1.67 -3.85
C ARG A 133 -14.31 2.88 -3.79
N GLY A 134 -13.62 3.06 -2.67
CA GLY A 134 -12.78 4.23 -2.36
C GLY A 134 -11.80 3.92 -1.21
N HIS A 135 -11.45 4.94 -0.43
CA HIS A 135 -10.60 4.73 0.75
C HIS A 135 -11.43 4.10 1.87
N PHE A 136 -11.11 2.86 2.28
CA PHE A 136 -11.83 2.11 3.33
C PHE A 136 -11.83 2.83 4.69
N SER A 137 -10.96 3.82 4.87
CA SER A 137 -10.92 4.71 6.02
C SER A 137 -11.43 6.09 5.61
N SER A 138 -12.61 6.47 6.13
CA SER A 138 -13.02 7.86 6.18
C SER A 138 -12.53 8.47 7.51
N LYS A 139 -11.95 9.67 7.45
CA LYS A 139 -11.65 10.44 8.65
C LYS A 139 -12.88 11.26 9.03
N SER A 140 -13.84 10.65 9.73
CA SER A 140 -14.90 11.44 10.37
C SER A 140 -14.31 12.09 11.65
N ARG A 141 -14.56 13.39 11.87
CA ARG A 141 -14.16 14.06 13.12
C ARG A 141 -15.13 13.78 14.28
N ALA A 142 -16.33 13.27 13.98
CA ALA A 142 -17.44 13.15 14.93
C ALA A 142 -17.71 11.72 15.44
N TYR A 143 -17.28 10.68 14.70
CA TYR A 143 -17.66 9.29 14.98
C TYR A 143 -16.46 8.33 15.06
N SER A 144 -15.23 8.82 15.25
CA SER A 144 -14.05 7.95 15.20
C SER A 144 -12.97 8.34 16.21
N LEU A 145 -12.39 7.33 16.87
CA LEU A 145 -11.08 7.45 17.50
C LEU A 145 -10.09 7.97 16.47
N THR A 146 -9.22 8.90 16.86
CA THR A 146 -8.29 9.47 15.89
C THR A 146 -7.29 8.40 15.44
N LEU A 147 -6.76 8.54 14.22
CA LEU A 147 -5.63 7.70 13.80
C LEU A 147 -4.41 7.86 14.73
N GLY A 148 -4.35 8.94 15.52
CA GLY A 148 -3.35 9.12 16.58
C GLY A 148 -3.59 8.13 17.70
N ASP A 149 -4.80 8.09 18.24
CA ASP A 149 -5.21 7.19 19.34
C ASP A 149 -4.95 5.73 18.99
N LEU A 150 -5.35 5.31 17.78
CA LEU A 150 -5.10 3.95 17.30
C LEU A 150 -3.61 3.62 17.13
N ARG A 151 -2.78 4.58 16.71
CA ARG A 151 -1.33 4.39 16.61
C ARG A 151 -0.68 4.28 17.99
N THR A 152 -1.08 5.12 18.93
CA THR A 152 -0.60 5.08 20.33
C THR A 152 -0.98 3.76 20.99
N ALA A 153 -2.22 3.31 20.85
CA ALA A 153 -2.68 2.03 21.40
C ALA A 153 -1.89 0.84 20.83
N ARG A 154 -1.65 0.81 19.50
CA ARG A 154 -0.83 -0.24 18.87
C ARG A 154 0.63 -0.19 19.30
N ALA A 155 1.21 1.00 19.43
CA ALA A 155 2.59 1.16 19.89
C ALA A 155 2.75 0.64 21.33
N ARG A 156 1.81 0.97 22.23
CA ARG A 156 1.76 0.42 23.59
C ARG A 156 1.66 -1.09 23.57
N HIS A 157 0.67 -1.65 22.87
CA HIS A 157 0.49 -3.10 22.77
C HIS A 157 1.74 -3.83 22.26
N ARG A 158 2.39 -3.31 21.20
CA ARG A 158 3.63 -3.92 20.69
C ARG A 158 4.80 -3.78 21.66
N SER A 159 4.91 -2.64 22.35
CA SER A 159 5.90 -2.44 23.40
C SER A 159 5.70 -3.45 24.53
N ASP A 160 4.46 -3.62 25.00
CA ASP A 160 4.12 -4.53 26.09
C ASP A 160 4.39 -5.99 25.70
N GLN A 161 4.02 -6.40 24.47
CA GLN A 161 4.36 -7.72 23.95
C GLN A 161 5.87 -7.97 23.89
N ALA A 162 6.65 -7.02 23.37
CA ALA A 162 8.10 -7.16 23.30
C ALA A 162 8.71 -7.26 24.71
N ARG A 163 8.22 -6.48 25.67
CA ARG A 163 8.66 -6.54 27.07
C ARG A 163 8.35 -7.88 27.71
N GLN A 164 7.16 -8.42 27.50
CA GLN A 164 6.78 -9.75 27.98
C GLN A 164 7.69 -10.84 27.39
N GLN A 165 7.97 -10.78 26.08
CA GLN A 165 8.89 -11.71 25.42
C GLN A 165 10.32 -11.63 25.97
N HIS A 166 10.76 -10.45 26.41
CA HIS A 166 12.09 -10.22 26.96
C HIS A 166 12.14 -10.20 28.51
N GLY A 167 11.05 -10.54 29.20
CA GLY A 167 10.99 -10.56 30.68
C GLY A 167 11.20 -9.20 31.35
N LEU A 168 10.93 -8.10 30.63
CA LEU A 168 11.11 -6.74 31.15
C LEU A 168 9.89 -6.33 32.00
N PRO A 169 10.09 -5.61 33.13
CA PRO A 169 9.00 -5.19 34.01
C PRO A 169 8.01 -4.25 33.28
N PRO A 170 6.75 -4.11 33.71
CA PRO A 170 5.84 -3.12 33.12
C PRO A 170 6.42 -1.69 33.28
N LEU A 171 6.19 -0.84 32.29
CA LEU A 171 6.44 0.59 32.44
C LEU A 171 5.32 1.19 33.29
N ASP A 172 5.68 1.95 34.30
CA ASP A 172 4.80 2.87 35.01
C ASP A 172 4.34 4.02 34.08
N ASP A 173 3.37 4.83 34.51
CA ASP A 173 2.89 6.00 33.74
C ASP A 173 3.98 7.08 33.50
N ALA A 174 5.23 6.80 33.91
CA ALA A 174 6.38 7.65 33.68
C ALA A 174 6.69 7.76 32.18
N THR A 175 6.80 9.01 31.72
CA THR A 175 7.03 9.32 30.31
C THR A 175 8.45 8.94 29.92
N THR A 176 8.63 7.83 29.21
CA THR A 176 9.92 7.45 28.62
C THR A 176 10.44 8.58 27.73
N LEU A 177 11.55 9.21 28.11
CA LEU A 177 12.24 10.19 27.29
C LEU A 177 12.90 9.49 26.09
N VAL A 178 12.24 9.52 24.94
CA VAL A 178 12.81 9.02 23.68
C VAL A 178 13.71 10.10 23.08
N LEU A 179 15.01 10.02 23.36
CA LEU A 179 16.05 10.81 22.69
C LEU A 179 16.33 10.20 21.32
N GLY A 180 15.60 10.64 20.30
CA GLY A 180 15.86 10.32 18.90
C GLY A 180 16.36 11.54 18.17
N HIS A 181 17.68 11.66 18.01
CA HIS A 181 18.26 12.63 17.09
C HIS A 181 18.25 12.03 15.70
N TRP A 182 17.50 12.65 14.81
CA TRP A 182 17.60 12.36 13.39
C TRP A 182 18.71 13.24 12.82
N ARG A 183 19.43 12.73 11.83
CA ARG A 183 20.36 13.53 11.05
C ARG A 183 20.07 13.25 9.60
N PHE A 184 19.92 14.30 8.81
CA PHE A 184 19.79 14.18 7.37
C PHE A 184 20.96 13.36 6.80
N ALA A 185 20.64 12.20 6.22
CA ALA A 185 21.63 11.26 5.70
C ALA A 185 22.02 11.56 4.24
N GLY A 186 21.20 12.30 3.49
CA GLY A 186 21.41 12.63 2.07
C GLY A 186 20.12 12.53 1.24
N ILE A 187 20.20 12.97 -0.02
CA ILE A 187 19.17 12.77 -1.05
C ILE A 187 19.76 11.92 -2.17
N GLY A 188 18.98 10.95 -2.64
CA GLY A 188 19.39 10.03 -3.70
C GLY A 188 20.03 8.75 -3.16
N TYR A 189 20.43 7.89 -4.08
CA TYR A 189 21.12 6.64 -3.73
C TYR A 189 22.59 6.92 -3.44
N THR A 190 23.13 6.28 -2.41
CA THR A 190 24.58 6.11 -2.31
C THR A 190 25.10 5.31 -3.51
N PRO A 191 26.39 5.38 -3.85
CA PRO A 191 26.94 4.60 -4.97
C PRO A 191 26.61 3.09 -4.89
N GLY A 192 26.61 2.51 -3.68
CA GLY A 192 26.24 1.11 -3.46
C GLY A 192 24.75 0.84 -3.68
N GLU A 193 23.88 1.72 -3.16
CA GLU A 193 22.43 1.59 -3.36
C GLU A 193 22.02 1.84 -4.82
N ALA A 194 22.76 2.66 -5.55
CA ALA A 194 22.52 2.91 -6.97
C ALA A 194 22.67 1.64 -7.80
N ILE A 195 23.68 0.82 -7.47
CA ILE A 195 23.92 -0.50 -8.10
C ILE A 195 22.76 -1.46 -7.79
N ILE A 196 22.32 -1.50 -6.53
CA ILE A 196 21.19 -2.35 -6.11
C ILE A 196 19.90 -1.92 -6.80
N ALA A 197 19.62 -0.63 -6.84
CA ALA A 197 18.44 -0.07 -7.50
C ALA A 197 18.43 -0.38 -9.00
N GLU A 198 19.60 -0.29 -9.66
CA GLU A 198 19.73 -0.64 -11.07
C GLU A 198 19.51 -2.13 -11.31
N HIS A 199 20.04 -2.99 -10.44
CA HIS A 199 19.82 -4.43 -10.55
C HIS A 199 18.35 -4.82 -10.36
N ILE A 200 17.64 -4.19 -9.41
CA ILE A 200 16.20 -4.37 -9.23
C ILE A 200 15.44 -3.92 -10.49
N ARG A 201 15.82 -2.77 -11.07
CA ARG A 201 15.21 -2.24 -12.30
C ARG A 201 15.34 -3.24 -13.45
N GLN A 202 16.54 -3.76 -13.68
CA GLN A 202 16.83 -4.76 -14.71
C GLN A 202 15.95 -6.01 -14.52
N ARG A 203 15.89 -6.56 -13.30
CA ARG A 203 15.05 -7.74 -13.00
C ARG A 203 13.57 -7.51 -13.32
N VAL A 204 13.03 -6.33 -13.01
CA VAL A 204 11.64 -5.99 -13.32
C VAL A 204 11.41 -5.86 -14.82
N GLN A 205 12.36 -5.27 -15.56
CA GLN A 205 12.28 -5.16 -17.02
C GLN A 205 12.31 -6.53 -17.69
N THR A 206 13.27 -7.39 -17.32
CA THR A 206 13.37 -8.75 -17.85
C THR A 206 12.12 -9.57 -17.56
N ALA A 207 11.57 -9.47 -16.34
CA ALA A 207 10.32 -10.16 -16.00
C ALA A 207 9.13 -9.70 -16.86
N ARG A 208 9.07 -8.41 -17.21
CA ARG A 208 8.04 -7.86 -18.11
C ARG A 208 8.24 -8.31 -19.56
N GLN A 209 9.48 -8.36 -20.05
CA GLN A 209 9.79 -8.87 -21.39
C GLN A 209 9.40 -10.34 -21.53
N ILE A 210 9.80 -11.19 -20.58
CA ILE A 210 9.42 -12.61 -20.55
C ILE A 210 7.89 -12.77 -20.51
N ALA A 211 7.18 -11.92 -19.77
CA ALA A 211 5.72 -11.94 -19.74
C ALA A 211 5.11 -11.56 -21.10
N ALA A 212 5.66 -10.57 -21.80
CA ALA A 212 5.21 -10.16 -23.13
C ALA A 212 5.48 -11.23 -24.20
N GLU A 213 6.67 -11.83 -24.21
CA GLU A 213 7.04 -12.92 -25.14
C GLU A 213 6.14 -14.16 -24.96
N ARG A 214 5.69 -14.43 -23.73
CA ARG A 214 4.74 -15.51 -23.41
C ARG A 214 3.29 -15.20 -23.79
N GLU A 215 2.95 -13.93 -24.00
CA GLU A 215 1.62 -13.53 -24.49
C GLU A 215 1.55 -13.50 -26.02
N GLU A 216 2.70 -13.43 -26.70
CA GLU A 216 2.82 -13.43 -28.17
C GLU A 216 3.03 -14.84 -28.79
N SER A 217 3.41 -15.84 -27.99
CA SER A 217 3.51 -17.27 -28.38
C SER A 217 2.26 -18.06 -28.02
#